data_AF-A0A3A8AEU0-F1
#
_entry.id   AF-A0A3A8AEU0-F1
#
_cell.length_a   1.000
_cell.length_b   1.000
_cell.length_c   1.000
_cell.angle_alpha   90.00
_cell.angle_beta   90.00
_cell.angle_gamma   90.00
#
_symmetry.space_group_name_H-M   'P 1'
#
loop_
_entity.id
_entity.type
_entity.pdbx_description
1 polymer ?
#
loop_
_entity_poly.entity_id
_entity_poly.type
_entity_poly.pdbx_seq_one_letter_code
_entity_poly.pdbx_strand_id
1 'polypeptide(L)'
;MSEFRISTELDRTFALASLRAEGARLSGKDWERFQSVRNRYAEAREEEVRSFNEHYRDRVDLALRKLIDEAGSPNRKLVHRWFGHDRFDAERLEKRAERLVREEHYKVMAKFEAAEIAEMSMLLNQANEDRTPAKAMKPDFEKAADRRSGHDRRQPSDTASQAWAQVRARKR
;
A
#
# COMPACT_ATOMS: atom_id res chain seq x y z
N MET A 1 -2.11 1.51 -31.52
CA MET A 1 -2.54 1.54 -30.10
C MET A 1 -1.36 1.20 -29.18
N SER A 2 -0.30 2.02 -29.16
CA SER A 2 0.92 1.78 -28.36
C SER A 2 1.32 2.99 -27.49
N GLU A 3 0.90 4.21 -27.86
CA GLU A 3 1.35 5.45 -27.20
C GLU A 3 0.71 5.68 -25.83
N PHE A 4 -0.54 5.25 -25.63
CA PHE A 4 -1.23 5.35 -24.34
C PHE A 4 -0.58 4.48 -23.25
N ARG A 5 0.17 3.44 -23.62
CA ARG A 5 0.80 2.53 -22.65
C ARG A 5 2.10 3.12 -22.09
N ILE A 6 2.93 3.70 -22.96
CA ILE A 6 4.22 4.28 -22.56
C ILE A 6 4.02 5.48 -21.63
N SER A 7 3.09 6.38 -21.95
CA SER A 7 2.76 7.52 -21.08
C SER A 7 2.34 7.08 -19.68
N THR A 8 1.43 6.10 -19.58
CA THR A 8 0.98 5.60 -18.27
C THR A 8 2.08 4.89 -17.47
N GLU A 9 3.02 4.20 -18.14
CA GLU A 9 4.16 3.58 -17.48
C GLU A 9 5.15 4.64 -16.97
N LEU A 10 5.41 5.68 -17.76
CA LEU A 10 6.21 6.84 -17.35
C LEU A 10 5.58 7.54 -16.15
N ASP A 11 4.28 7.85 -16.19
CA ASP A 11 3.59 8.53 -15.09
C ASP A 11 3.69 7.75 -13.78
N ARG A 12 3.56 6.41 -13.83
CA ARG A 12 3.70 5.55 -12.63
C ARG A 12 5.13 5.54 -12.09
N THR A 13 6.12 5.42 -12.96
CA THR A 13 7.52 5.41 -12.53
C THR A 13 7.93 6.75 -11.92
N PHE A 14 7.51 7.86 -12.52
CA PHE A 14 7.72 9.20 -11.95
C PHE A 14 6.96 9.40 -10.64
N ALA A 15 5.70 8.96 -10.55
CA ALA A 15 4.93 9.03 -9.32
C ALA A 15 5.62 8.28 -8.17
N LEU A 16 6.06 7.04 -8.42
CA LEU A 16 6.75 6.24 -7.42
C LEU A 16 8.10 6.87 -7.02
N ALA A 17 8.86 7.37 -7.98
CA ALA A 17 10.11 8.07 -7.70
C ALA A 17 9.89 9.34 -6.86
N SER A 18 8.86 10.13 -7.17
CA SER A 18 8.49 11.33 -6.41
C SER A 18 8.10 10.97 -4.98
N LEU A 19 7.24 9.97 -4.79
CA LEU A 19 6.85 9.50 -3.45
C LEU A 19 8.06 9.01 -2.65
N ARG A 20 9.01 8.34 -3.30
CA ARG A 20 10.27 7.92 -2.64
C ARG A 20 11.15 9.10 -2.23
N ALA A 21 11.24 10.12 -3.07
CA ALA A 21 11.97 11.35 -2.75
C ALA A 21 11.32 12.12 -1.59
N GLU A 22 9.99 12.18 -1.54
CA GLU A 22 9.25 12.78 -0.43
C GLU A 22 9.36 11.96 0.86
N GLY A 23 9.22 10.64 0.77
CA GLY A 23 9.39 9.70 1.88
C GLY A 23 10.75 9.79 2.53
N ALA A 24 11.82 10.08 1.78
CA ALA A 24 13.16 10.30 2.31
C ALA A 24 13.27 11.49 3.29
N ARG A 25 12.26 12.38 3.33
CA ARG A 25 12.17 13.51 4.28
C ARG A 25 11.40 13.15 5.56
N LEU A 26 10.84 11.95 5.65
CA LEU A 26 10.22 11.47 6.88
C LEU A 26 11.27 11.14 7.94
N SER A 27 10.85 11.11 9.21
CA SER A 27 11.72 10.81 10.34
C SER A 27 10.96 10.00 11.40
N GLY A 28 11.71 9.35 12.30
CA GLY A 28 11.14 8.55 13.39
C GLY A 28 10.23 7.41 12.91
N LYS A 29 9.07 7.27 13.55
CA LYS A 29 8.13 6.16 13.28
C LYS A 29 7.56 6.19 11.86
N ASP A 30 7.36 7.37 11.27
CA ASP A 30 6.83 7.48 9.90
C ASP A 30 7.85 7.00 8.88
N TRP A 31 9.13 7.25 9.12
CA TRP A 31 10.21 6.72 8.29
C TRP A 31 10.32 5.21 8.37
N GLU A 32 10.23 4.63 9.57
CA GLU A 32 10.23 3.17 9.75
C GLU A 32 9.06 2.51 9.02
N ARG A 33 7.85 3.08 9.13
CA ARG A 33 6.67 2.62 8.38
C ARG A 33 6.85 2.77 6.87
N PHE A 34 7.44 3.87 6.41
CA PHE A 34 7.71 4.06 4.99
C PHE A 34 8.71 3.02 4.46
N GLN A 35 9.77 2.74 5.21
CA GLN A 35 10.75 1.71 4.86
C GLN A 35 10.14 0.30 4.86
N SER A 36 9.27 -0.03 5.82
CA SER A 36 8.64 -1.35 5.85
C SER A 36 7.74 -1.59 4.63
N VAL A 37 6.97 -0.59 4.21
CA VAL A 37 6.18 -0.64 2.97
C VAL A 37 7.09 -0.84 1.75
N ARG A 38 8.16 -0.05 1.65
CA ARG A 38 9.12 -0.15 0.52
C ARG A 38 9.76 -1.54 0.44
N ASN A 39 10.25 -2.05 1.56
CA ASN A 39 10.95 -3.33 1.60
C ASN A 39 10.00 -4.48 1.29
N ARG A 40 8.78 -4.48 1.84
CA ARG A 40 7.77 -5.51 1.55
C ARG A 40 7.44 -5.61 0.06
N TYR A 41 7.26 -4.48 -0.64
CA TYR A 41 7.00 -4.51 -2.08
C TYR A 41 8.26 -4.81 -2.92
N ALA A 42 9.45 -4.49 -2.42
CA ALA A 42 10.70 -4.94 -3.05
C ALA A 42 10.85 -6.46 -2.97
N GLU A 43 10.64 -7.04 -1.78
CA GLU A 43 10.65 -8.50 -1.56
C GLU A 43 9.60 -9.20 -2.41
N ALA A 44 8.36 -8.69 -2.45
CA ALA A 44 7.29 -9.26 -3.28
C ALA A 44 7.64 -9.25 -4.78
N ARG A 45 8.30 -8.19 -5.27
CA ARG A 45 8.78 -8.14 -6.66
C ARG A 45 9.89 -9.15 -6.91
N GLU A 46 10.86 -9.26 -6.02
CA GLU A 46 11.96 -10.21 -6.14
C GLU A 46 11.45 -11.65 -6.13
N GLU A 47 10.49 -11.96 -5.24
CA GLU A 47 9.84 -13.26 -5.16
C GLU A 47 9.04 -13.57 -6.44
N GLU A 48 8.26 -12.63 -6.97
CA GLU A 48 7.52 -12.86 -8.21
C GLU A 48 8.47 -13.01 -9.41
N VAL A 49 9.55 -12.23 -9.50
CA VAL A 49 10.56 -12.40 -10.57
C VAL A 49 11.23 -13.77 -10.45
N ARG A 50 11.56 -14.20 -9.23
CA ARG A 50 12.14 -15.53 -8.98
C ARG A 50 11.15 -16.63 -9.39
N SER A 51 9.93 -16.60 -8.87
CA SER A 51 8.87 -17.56 -9.18
C SER A 51 8.54 -17.61 -10.67
N PHE A 52 8.50 -16.45 -11.32
CA PHE A 52 8.30 -16.34 -12.76
C PHE A 52 9.40 -17.05 -13.54
N ASN A 53 10.67 -16.82 -13.18
CA ASN A 53 11.80 -17.43 -13.86
C ASN A 53 11.89 -18.95 -13.60
N GLU A 54 11.69 -19.37 -12.34
CA GLU A 54 11.74 -20.78 -11.95
C GLU A 54 10.64 -21.61 -12.62
N HIS A 55 9.42 -21.06 -12.69
CA HIS A 55 8.25 -21.77 -13.22
C HIS A 55 7.83 -21.30 -14.62
N TYR A 56 8.67 -20.59 -15.36
CA TYR A 56 8.30 -20.02 -16.66
C TYR A 56 7.78 -21.10 -17.62
N ARG A 57 8.52 -22.20 -17.74
CA ARG A 57 8.17 -23.32 -18.63
C ARG A 57 6.83 -23.96 -18.24
N ASP A 58 6.66 -24.27 -16.95
CA ASP A 58 5.42 -24.88 -16.45
C ASP A 58 4.20 -23.97 -16.68
N ARG A 59 4.38 -22.65 -16.50
CA ARG A 59 3.34 -21.65 -16.77
C ARG A 59 2.99 -21.61 -18.27
N VAL A 60 4.00 -21.68 -19.16
CA VAL A 60 3.78 -21.73 -20.61
C VAL A 60 3.07 -23.00 -21.03
N ASP A 61 3.48 -24.17 -20.53
CA ASP A 61 2.83 -25.44 -20.83
C ASP A 61 1.37 -25.45 -20.38
N LEU A 62 1.08 -24.90 -19.20
CA LEU A 62 -0.28 -24.75 -18.70
C LEU A 62 -1.11 -23.81 -19.59
N ALA A 63 -0.55 -22.67 -20.00
CA ALA A 63 -1.21 -21.75 -20.91
C ALA A 63 -1.46 -22.36 -22.29
N LEU A 64 -0.51 -23.16 -22.79
CA LEU A 64 -0.64 -23.89 -24.05
C LEU A 64 -1.78 -24.92 -23.98
N ARG A 65 -1.84 -25.72 -22.90
CA ARG A 65 -2.94 -26.67 -22.68
C ARG A 65 -4.30 -25.98 -22.68
N LYS A 66 -4.44 -24.86 -21.97
CA LYS A 66 -5.67 -24.04 -21.98
C LYS A 66 -6.07 -23.58 -23.38
N LEU A 67 -5.10 -23.13 -24.20
CA LEU A 67 -5.36 -22.71 -25.57
C LEU A 67 -5.80 -23.88 -26.47
N ILE A 68 -5.23 -25.07 -26.26
CA ILE A 68 -5.61 -26.29 -26.97
C ILE A 68 -7.03 -26.72 -26.57
N ASP A 69 -7.35 -26.71 -25.28
CA ASP A 69 -8.68 -27.04 -24.76
C ASP A 69 -9.75 -26.06 -25.28
N GLU A 70 -9.42 -24.76 -25.33
CA GLU A 70 -10.28 -23.74 -25.94
C GLU A 70 -10.44 -23.97 -27.45
N ALA A 71 -9.39 -24.46 -28.13
CA ALA A 71 -9.43 -24.77 -29.54
C ALA A 71 -10.27 -26.02 -29.86
N GLY A 72 -10.28 -27.01 -28.97
CA GLY A 72 -11.06 -28.25 -29.07
C GLY A 72 -12.49 -28.16 -28.54
N SER A 73 -12.92 -27.01 -28.01
CA SER A 73 -14.24 -26.85 -27.40
C SER A 73 -15.39 -27.12 -28.40
N PRO A 74 -16.39 -27.95 -28.04
CA PRO A 74 -17.49 -28.34 -28.94
C PRO A 74 -18.40 -27.18 -29.35
N ASN A 75 -18.30 -26.04 -28.67
CA ASN A 75 -19.06 -24.82 -28.98
C ASN A 75 -18.41 -23.95 -30.08
N ARG A 76 -17.26 -24.37 -30.65
CA ARG A 76 -16.67 -23.64 -31.77
C ARG A 76 -17.51 -23.81 -33.03
N LYS A 77 -17.76 -22.69 -33.72
CA LYS A 77 -18.22 -22.69 -35.11
C LYS A 77 -17.10 -23.27 -35.98
N LEU A 78 -17.10 -24.59 -36.13
CA LEU A 78 -16.19 -25.30 -37.03
C LEU A 78 -16.41 -24.75 -38.43
N VAL A 79 -15.38 -24.09 -38.98
CA VAL A 79 -15.42 -23.61 -40.36
C VAL A 79 -15.42 -24.84 -41.26
N HIS A 80 -16.44 -24.98 -42.10
CA HIS A 80 -16.55 -26.11 -43.03
C HIS A 80 -15.27 -26.20 -43.88
N ARG A 81 -14.71 -27.40 -44.04
CA ARG A 81 -13.38 -27.68 -44.64
C ARG A 81 -13.13 -27.04 -46.02
N TRP A 82 -14.18 -26.70 -46.77
CA TRP A 82 -14.10 -25.98 -48.05
C TRP A 82 -13.86 -24.47 -47.94
N PHE A 83 -14.15 -23.84 -46.79
CA PHE A 83 -14.00 -22.40 -46.57
C PHE A 83 -12.73 -22.03 -45.79
N GLY A 84 -11.91 -23.01 -45.40
CA GLY A 84 -10.62 -22.75 -44.77
C GLY A 84 -9.97 -24.01 -44.20
N HIS A 85 -8.64 -24.03 -44.18
CA HIS A 85 -7.91 -24.97 -43.34
C HIS A 85 -8.16 -24.60 -41.88
N ASP A 86 -8.62 -25.55 -41.07
CA ASP A 86 -8.54 -25.47 -39.61
C ASP A 86 -7.05 -25.49 -39.24
N ARG A 87 -6.41 -24.32 -39.24
CA ARG A 87 -4.96 -24.20 -39.06
C ARG A 87 -4.65 -24.22 -37.58
N PHE A 88 -4.78 -25.40 -36.98
CA PHE A 88 -4.07 -25.72 -35.75
C PHE A 88 -2.57 -25.64 -36.05
N ASP A 89 -1.97 -24.50 -35.71
CA ASP A 89 -0.55 -24.22 -35.89
C ASP A 89 0.09 -24.22 -34.50
N ALA A 90 0.79 -25.30 -34.19
CA ALA A 90 1.38 -25.53 -32.86
C ALA A 90 2.37 -24.42 -32.47
N GLU A 91 3.19 -23.96 -33.43
CA GLU A 91 4.18 -22.92 -33.19
C GLU A 91 3.51 -21.57 -32.86
N ARG A 92 2.40 -21.25 -33.53
CA ARG A 92 1.63 -20.05 -33.22
C ARG A 92 0.98 -20.12 -31.85
N LEU A 93 0.49 -21.29 -31.45
CA LEU A 93 -0.11 -21.49 -30.13
C LEU A 93 0.92 -21.36 -29.02
N GLU A 94 2.11 -21.92 -29.20
CA GLU A 94 3.23 -21.79 -28.27
C GLU A 94 3.64 -20.33 -28.09
N LYS A 95 3.90 -19.59 -29.19
CA LYS A 95 4.21 -18.15 -29.12
C LYS A 95 3.09 -17.33 -28.46
N ARG A 96 1.83 -17.73 -28.66
CA ARG A 96 0.68 -17.10 -27.99
C ARG A 96 0.67 -17.40 -26.49
N ALA A 97 0.97 -18.64 -26.09
CA ALA A 97 1.07 -19.04 -24.70
C ALA A 97 2.17 -18.26 -23.97
N GLU A 98 3.37 -18.17 -24.56
CA GLU A 98 4.48 -17.36 -24.03
C GLU A 98 4.09 -15.90 -23.83
N ARG A 99 3.42 -15.30 -24.82
CA ARG A 99 2.93 -13.92 -24.73
C ARG A 99 1.97 -13.74 -23.57
N LEU A 100 1.00 -14.66 -23.41
CA LEU A 100 0.02 -14.59 -22.32
C LEU A 100 0.70 -14.67 -20.95
N VAL A 101 1.66 -15.57 -20.78
CA VAL A 101 2.41 -15.72 -19.52
C VAL A 101 3.20 -14.44 -19.20
N ARG A 102 3.87 -13.84 -20.19
CA ARG A 102 4.57 -12.55 -20.00
C ARG A 102 3.60 -11.42 -19.66
N GLU A 103 2.49 -11.33 -20.38
CA GLU A 103 1.46 -10.32 -20.11
C GLU A 103 0.86 -10.45 -18.70
N GLU A 104 0.62 -11.67 -18.24
CA GLU A 104 0.15 -11.94 -16.88
C GLU A 104 1.17 -11.50 -15.83
N HIS A 105 2.45 -11.85 -16.02
CA HIS A 105 3.52 -11.40 -15.14
C HIS A 105 3.62 -9.87 -15.10
N TYR A 106 3.59 -9.20 -16.24
CA TYR A 106 3.59 -7.73 -16.28
C TYR A 106 2.38 -7.12 -15.56
N LYS A 107 1.20 -7.75 -15.62
CA LYS A 107 0.03 -7.31 -14.87
C LYS A 107 0.24 -7.46 -13.36
N VAL A 108 0.88 -8.53 -12.90
CA VAL A 108 1.20 -8.73 -11.48
C VAL A 108 2.19 -7.66 -11.00
N MET A 109 3.26 -7.43 -11.75
CA MET A 109 4.24 -6.38 -11.42
C MET A 109 3.60 -4.99 -11.36
N ALA A 110 2.73 -4.65 -12.33
CA ALA A 110 2.00 -3.38 -12.33
C ALA A 110 1.04 -3.24 -11.14
N LYS A 111 0.47 -4.35 -10.64
CA LYS A 111 -0.37 -4.33 -9.41
C LYS A 111 0.47 -4.02 -8.18
N PHE A 112 1.66 -4.60 -8.05
CA PHE A 112 2.56 -4.27 -6.94
C PHE A 112 2.98 -2.81 -6.94
N GLU A 113 3.31 -2.25 -8.10
CA GLU A 113 3.63 -0.81 -8.22
C GLU A 113 2.44 0.07 -7.84
N ALA A 114 1.24 -0.22 -8.35
CA ALA A 114 0.04 0.54 -8.02
C ALA A 114 -0.29 0.48 -6.52
N ALA A 115 -0.13 -0.69 -5.90
CA ALA A 115 -0.34 -0.87 -4.47
C ALA A 115 0.71 -0.12 -3.64
N GLU A 116 1.99 -0.16 -4.04
CA GLU A 116 3.07 0.59 -3.39
C GLU A 116 2.79 2.11 -3.44
N ILE A 117 2.41 2.63 -4.60
CA ILE A 117 2.05 4.05 -4.78
C ILE A 117 0.88 4.44 -3.87
N ALA A 118 -0.20 3.65 -3.86
CA ALA A 118 -1.39 3.93 -3.06
C ALA A 118 -1.07 3.94 -1.56
N GLU A 119 -0.27 3.00 -1.09
CA GLU A 119 0.06 2.90 0.33
C GLU A 119 1.08 3.95 0.78
N MET A 120 2.10 4.23 -0.04
CA MET A 120 3.07 5.30 0.23
C MET A 120 2.40 6.68 0.25
N SER A 121 1.50 6.95 -0.71
CA SER A 121 0.77 8.23 -0.74
C SER A 121 -0.14 8.40 0.47
N MET A 122 -0.84 7.34 0.90
CA MET A 122 -1.64 7.37 2.13
C MET A 122 -0.79 7.67 3.36
N LEU A 123 0.37 7.02 3.50
CA LEU A 123 1.29 7.24 4.63
C LEU A 123 1.82 8.68 4.65
N LEU A 124 2.24 9.20 3.49
CA LEU A 124 2.73 10.57 3.37
C LEU A 124 1.64 11.60 3.71
N ASN A 125 0.41 11.38 3.24
CA ASN A 125 -0.73 12.23 3.58
C ASN A 125 -0.99 12.22 5.10
N GLN A 126 -0.96 11.04 5.73
CA GLN A 126 -1.14 10.93 7.17
C GLN A 126 -0.01 11.63 7.95
N ALA A 127 1.25 11.44 7.54
CA ALA A 127 2.39 12.11 8.16
C ALA A 127 2.31 13.64 8.00
N ASN A 128 1.84 14.12 6.86
CA ASN A 128 1.61 15.54 6.63
C ASN A 128 0.47 16.09 7.50
N GLU A 129 -0.65 15.36 7.62
CA GLU A 129 -1.75 15.73 8.52
C GLU A 129 -1.31 15.79 9.98
N ASP A 130 -0.50 14.83 10.43
CA ASP A 130 0.02 14.79 11.80
C ASP A 130 0.98 15.96 12.09
N ARG A 131 1.65 16.47 11.06
CA ARG A 131 2.50 17.68 11.15
C ARG A 131 1.71 18.99 11.10
N THR A 132 0.41 18.97 10.76
CA THR A 132 -0.37 20.21 10.73
C THR A 132 -0.56 20.80 12.14
N PRO A 133 -0.38 22.12 12.32
CA PRO A 133 -0.40 22.75 13.65
C PRO A 133 -1.75 22.58 14.36
N ALA A 134 -2.85 22.45 13.59
CA ALA A 134 -4.18 22.22 14.14
C ALA A 134 -4.29 20.90 14.95
N LYS A 135 -3.57 19.86 14.54
CA LYS A 135 -3.57 18.56 15.24
C LYS A 135 -2.63 18.58 16.46
N ALA A 136 -1.49 19.28 16.33
CA ALA A 136 -0.55 19.49 17.43
C ALA A 136 -1.15 20.33 18.58
N MET A 137 -2.01 21.29 18.28
CA MET A 137 -2.64 22.18 19.26
C MET A 137 -3.87 21.60 19.98
N LYS A 138 -4.53 20.59 19.41
CA LYS A 138 -5.71 19.93 20.03
C LYS A 138 -5.46 19.41 21.45
N PRO A 139 -4.42 18.60 21.72
CA PRO A 139 -4.19 18.10 23.08
C PRO A 139 -3.89 19.22 24.08
N ASP A 140 -3.19 20.28 23.66
CA ASP A 140 -2.93 21.44 24.51
C ASP A 140 -4.20 22.24 24.80
N PHE A 141 -5.08 22.40 23.80
CA PHE A 141 -6.39 23.03 23.98
C PHE A 141 -7.32 22.19 24.86
N GLU A 142 -7.38 20.87 24.67
CA GLU A 142 -8.17 19.96 25.50
C GLU A 142 -7.67 19.98 26.95
N LYS A 143 -6.35 19.96 27.15
CA LYS A 143 -5.74 20.09 28.48
C LYS A 143 -6.01 21.44 29.13
N ALA A 144 -6.00 22.53 28.36
CA ALA A 144 -6.32 23.87 28.85
C ALA A 144 -7.84 24.07 29.12
N ALA A 145 -8.70 23.41 28.33
CA ALA A 145 -10.15 23.46 28.48
C ALA A 145 -10.66 22.52 29.58
N ASP A 146 -9.90 21.47 29.93
CA ASP A 146 -10.21 20.57 31.04
C ASP A 146 -9.95 21.25 32.39
N ARG A 147 -10.97 21.98 32.86
CA ARG A 147 -11.01 22.65 34.16
C ARG A 147 -10.99 21.68 35.36
N ARG A 148 -11.04 20.35 35.17
CA ARG A 148 -10.95 19.35 36.25
C ARG A 148 -9.52 18.94 36.58
N SER A 149 -8.55 19.26 35.72
CA SER A 149 -7.13 18.94 35.92
C SER A 149 -6.35 20.00 36.71
N GLY A 150 -6.95 21.17 36.93
CA GLY A 150 -6.37 22.23 37.73
C GLY A 150 -6.46 21.94 39.23
N HIS A 151 -5.39 22.25 39.97
CA HIS A 151 -5.36 22.25 41.43
C HIS A 151 -6.58 23.00 41.95
N ASP A 152 -7.47 22.30 42.66
CA ASP A 152 -8.73 22.87 43.15
C ASP A 152 -8.41 24.08 44.03
N ARG A 153 -8.66 25.29 43.51
CA ARG A 153 -8.44 26.55 44.22
C ARG A 153 -9.35 26.70 45.43
N ARG A 154 -10.23 25.73 45.70
CA ARG A 154 -11.09 25.65 46.88
C ARG A 154 -10.52 24.78 47.99
N GLN A 155 -9.30 24.25 47.87
CA GLN A 155 -8.59 23.71 49.04
C GLN A 155 -8.46 24.86 50.06
N PRO A 156 -9.16 24.80 51.20
CA PRO A 156 -9.00 25.81 52.23
C PRO A 156 -7.54 25.75 52.66
N SER A 157 -6.83 26.88 52.58
CA SER A 157 -5.45 26.96 53.02
C SER A 157 -5.37 26.43 54.45
N ASP A 158 -4.59 25.37 54.66
CA ASP A 158 -4.37 24.67 55.95
C ASP A 158 -3.94 25.60 57.10
N THR A 159 -3.60 26.84 56.80
CA THR A 159 -3.38 27.93 57.76
C THR A 159 -4.59 28.18 58.67
N ALA A 160 -5.83 28.01 58.18
CA ALA A 160 -7.02 28.16 59.02
C ALA A 160 -7.19 26.98 60.00
N SER A 161 -6.92 25.74 59.56
CA SER A 161 -7.02 24.55 60.42
C SER A 161 -5.98 24.53 61.53
N GLN A 162 -4.75 24.99 61.27
CA GLN A 162 -3.69 25.07 62.29
C GLN A 162 -3.94 26.17 63.33
N ALA A 163 -4.55 27.30 62.94
CA ALA A 163 -4.88 28.39 63.86
C ALA A 163 -5.95 28.01 64.89
N TRP A 164 -6.97 27.22 64.50
CA TRP A 164 -7.99 26.72 65.43
C TRP A 164 -7.46 25.67 66.42
N ALA A 165 -6.46 24.87 66.02
CA ALA A 165 -5.85 23.87 66.90
C ALA A 165 -5.03 24.50 68.04
N GLN A 166 -4.31 25.59 67.80
CA GLN A 166 -3.54 26.29 68.84
C GLN A 166 -4.42 26.99 69.88
N VAL A 167 -5.60 27.50 69.50
CA VAL A 167 -6.51 28.18 70.44
C VAL A 167 -7.18 27.18 71.41
N ARG A 168 -7.43 25.94 70.99
CA ARG A 168 -7.97 24.88 71.88
C ARG A 168 -6.97 24.33 72.89
N ALA A 169 -5.67 24.37 72.58
CA ALA A 169 -4.62 23.88 73.48
C ALA A 169 -4.31 24.83 74.66
N ARG A 170 -4.72 26.11 74.57
CA ARG A 170 -4.47 27.14 75.60
C ARG A 170 -5.56 27.26 76.68
N LYS A 171 -6.60 26.42 76.64
CA LYS A 171 -7.74 26.43 77.58
C LYS A 171 -7.79 25.21 78.52
N ARG A 172 -6.67 24.51 78.73
CA ARG A 172 -6.53 23.50 79.78
C ARG A 172 -5.46 23.92 80.77
#